data_AF-I0H7Q8-F1
#
_entry.id   AF-I0H7Q8-F1
#
_cell.length_a   1.000
_cell.length_b   1.000
_cell.length_c   1.000
_cell.angle_alpha   90.00
_cell.angle_beta   90.00
_cell.angle_gamma   90.00
#
_symmetry.space_group_name_H-M   'P 1'
#
loop_
_entity.id
_entity.type
_entity.pdbx_description
1 polymer ?
#
loop_
_entity_poly.entity_id
_entity_poly.type
_entity_poly.pdbx_seq_one_letter_code
_entity_poly.pdbx_strand_id
1 'polypeptide(L)'
;MTDIRDPGTDPRLHLFEPKLKAWEQEEHPPPAVVAKVRAWWPSLAVEPRRRGRAVPGQPGVRFAWVADIILPDKGEGHRGVQCHYRVERDQVICQFFVIAPLERAPD
;
A
#
# COMPACT_ATOMS: atom_id res chain seq x y z
N MET A 1 3.60 25.53 25.25
CA MET A 1 4.60 24.72 24.53
C MET A 1 3.85 23.54 23.95
N THR A 2 3.32 23.71 22.75
CA THR A 2 2.41 22.72 22.14
C THR A 2 3.27 21.79 21.32
N ASP A 3 3.37 20.54 21.76
CA ASP A 3 4.07 19.46 21.07
C ASP A 3 3.28 19.14 19.78
N ILE A 4 3.67 19.78 18.68
CA ILE A 4 3.18 19.45 17.35
C ILE A 4 3.89 18.16 16.97
N ARG A 5 3.37 17.03 17.44
CA ARG A 5 3.67 15.74 16.82
C ARG A 5 3.18 15.83 15.39
N ASP A 6 4.11 15.86 14.46
CA ASP A 6 3.84 15.71 13.04
C ASP A 6 2.93 14.48 12.87
N PRO A 7 1.65 14.63 12.45
CA PRO A 7 0.73 13.50 12.33
C PRO A 7 1.16 12.52 11.21
N GLY A 8 2.27 12.78 10.52
CA GLY A 8 2.72 12.08 9.33
C GLY A 8 3.53 10.80 9.53
N THR A 9 4.01 10.46 10.73
CA THR A 9 4.87 9.26 10.89
C THR A 9 4.43 8.41 12.08
N ASP A 10 3.40 7.59 11.87
CA ASP A 10 3.12 6.49 12.80
C ASP A 10 4.40 5.62 12.91
N PRO A 11 5.01 5.48 14.10
CA PRO A 11 6.28 4.76 14.26
C PRO A 11 6.16 3.27 13.98
N ARG A 12 4.94 2.77 13.74
CA ARG A 12 4.67 1.40 13.30
C ARG A 12 4.83 1.24 11.80
N LEU A 13 5.00 2.30 11.03
CA LEU A 13 5.02 2.25 9.58
C LEU A 13 6.42 2.51 9.02
N HIS A 14 6.98 1.54 8.30
CA HIS A 14 8.36 1.60 7.83
C HIS A 14 8.51 1.38 6.33
N LEU A 15 9.56 1.99 5.78
CA LEU A 15 10.01 1.85 4.39
C LEU A 15 8.99 2.28 3.32
N PHE A 16 7.93 3.00 3.69
CA PHE A 16 6.89 3.41 2.75
C PHE A 16 7.40 4.37 1.66
N GLU A 17 7.86 5.56 2.03
CA GLU A 17 8.34 6.58 1.09
C GLU A 17 9.40 6.08 0.11
N PRO A 18 10.46 5.37 0.52
CA PRO A 18 11.44 4.87 -0.44
C PRO A 18 10.84 3.84 -1.41
N LYS A 19 9.88 3.02 -0.97
CA LYS A 19 9.23 2.01 -1.84
C LYS A 19 8.19 2.63 -2.77
N LEU A 20 7.46 3.64 -2.31
CA LEU A 20 6.54 4.40 -3.15
C LEU A 20 7.30 5.12 -4.26
N LYS A 21 8.42 5.79 -3.92
CA LYS A 21 9.25 6.50 -4.89
C LYS A 21 9.87 5.55 -5.93
N ALA A 22 10.35 4.38 -5.51
CA ALA A 22 10.88 3.39 -6.45
C ALA A 22 9.81 2.91 -7.43
N TRP A 23 8.61 2.61 -6.94
CA TRP A 23 7.47 2.23 -7.78
C TRP A 23 7.01 3.35 -8.70
N GLU A 24 6.97 4.60 -8.23
CA GLU A 24 6.62 5.78 -9.03
C GLU A 24 7.58 5.97 -10.22
N GLN A 25 8.87 5.74 -10.00
CA GLN A 25 9.91 5.82 -11.03
C GLN A 25 9.85 4.68 -12.05
N GLU A 26 9.32 3.52 -11.67
CA GLU A 26 9.22 2.35 -12.54
C GLU A 26 7.93 2.39 -13.37
N GLU A 27 6.79 2.54 -12.71
CA GLU A 27 5.46 2.39 -13.31
C GLU A 27 4.89 3.71 -13.86
N HIS A 28 5.48 4.85 -13.51
CA HIS A 28 5.04 6.18 -13.90
C HIS A 28 3.52 6.40 -13.71
N PRO A 29 2.96 6.10 -12.53
CA PRO A 29 1.54 6.25 -12.26
C PRO A 29 1.12 7.73 -12.28
N PRO A 30 -0.14 8.06 -12.57
CA PRO A 30 -0.64 9.43 -12.45
C PRO A 30 -0.42 9.99 -11.02
N PRO A 31 -0.08 11.28 -10.86
CA PRO A 31 0.17 11.86 -9.53
C PRO A 31 -0.99 11.70 -8.53
N ALA A 32 -2.23 11.69 -9.02
CA ALA A 32 -3.42 11.45 -8.20
C ALA A 32 -3.44 10.04 -7.58
N VAL A 33 -2.88 9.04 -8.27
CA VAL A 33 -2.74 7.67 -7.77
C VAL A 33 -1.71 7.64 -6.64
N VAL A 34 -0.55 8.27 -6.84
CA VAL A 34 0.51 8.39 -5.81
C VAL A 34 -0.02 9.06 -4.54
N ALA A 35 -0.78 10.15 -4.70
CA ALA A 35 -1.41 10.84 -3.58
C ALA A 35 -2.39 9.94 -2.79
N LYS A 36 -3.20 9.14 -3.50
CA LYS A 36 -4.11 8.16 -2.86
C LYS A 36 -3.35 7.08 -2.10
N VAL A 37 -2.26 6.54 -2.66
CA VAL A 37 -1.43 5.54 -1.97
C VAL A 37 -0.85 6.12 -0.67
N ARG A 38 -0.33 7.36 -0.72
CA ARG A 38 0.21 8.06 0.45
C ARG A 38 -0.86 8.33 1.50
N ALA A 39 -2.06 8.76 1.11
CA ALA A 39 -3.16 9.00 2.04
C ALA A 39 -3.70 7.70 2.68
N TRP A 40 -3.67 6.58 1.94
CA TRP A 40 -4.16 5.28 2.41
C TRP A 40 -3.20 4.61 3.40
N TRP A 41 -1.89 4.76 3.22
CA TRP A 41 -0.87 4.03 3.98
C TRP A 41 -1.03 4.07 5.52
N PRO A 42 -1.32 5.22 6.16
CA PRO A 42 -1.57 5.27 7.61
C PRO A 42 -2.66 4.31 8.11
N SER A 43 -3.66 4.01 7.27
CA SER A 43 -4.75 3.12 7.64
C SER A 43 -4.31 1.67 7.91
N LEU A 44 -3.16 1.25 7.36
CA LEU A 44 -2.62 -0.10 7.60
C LEU A 44 -2.20 -0.32 9.06
N ALA A 45 -1.89 0.73 9.82
CA ALA A 45 -1.45 0.59 11.20
C ALA A 45 -2.57 0.17 12.17
N VAL A 46 -3.85 0.35 11.79
CA VAL A 46 -5.00 0.10 12.67
C VAL A 46 -5.27 -1.40 12.84
N GLU A 47 -5.14 -2.20 11.77
CA GLU A 47 -5.29 -3.67 11.81
C GLU A 47 -4.53 -4.34 10.64
N PRO A 48 -3.18 -4.33 10.64
CA PRO A 48 -2.41 -4.71 9.47
C PRO A 48 -2.57 -6.17 9.06
N ARG A 49 -2.84 -7.08 10.02
CA ARG A 49 -3.08 -8.49 9.70
C ARG A 49 -4.46 -8.71 9.08
N ARG A 50 -5.47 -7.93 9.46
CA ARG A 50 -6.84 -8.06 8.95
C ARG A 50 -7.02 -7.41 7.57
N ARG A 51 -6.33 -6.28 7.33
CA ARG A 51 -6.40 -5.54 6.06
C ARG A 51 -5.71 -6.26 4.88
N GLY A 52 -4.72 -7.11 5.16
CA GLY A 52 -3.95 -7.78 4.12
C GLY A 52 -4.19 -9.28 4.04
N ARG A 53 -4.15 -9.80 2.81
CA ARG A 53 -4.20 -11.22 2.49
C ARG A 53 -2.79 -11.80 2.45
N ALA A 54 -2.60 -13.03 2.90
CA ALA A 54 -1.31 -13.70 2.80
C ALA A 54 -0.96 -13.97 1.33
N VAL A 55 0.30 -13.78 0.96
CA VAL A 55 0.79 -14.12 -0.38
C VAL A 55 1.12 -15.62 -0.42
N PRO A 56 0.53 -16.41 -1.33
CA PRO A 56 0.85 -17.82 -1.48
C PRO A 56 2.36 -18.04 -1.73
N GLY A 57 2.96 -18.99 -1.01
CA GLY A 57 4.38 -19.31 -1.16
C GLY A 57 5.37 -18.29 -0.57
N GLN A 58 4.91 -17.18 0.01
CA GLN A 58 5.78 -16.18 0.66
C GLN A 58 5.42 -16.00 2.14
N PRO A 59 5.97 -16.85 3.04
CA PRO A 59 5.69 -16.76 4.47
C PRO A 59 5.99 -15.36 5.05
N GLY A 60 5.01 -14.81 5.75
CA GLY A 60 5.13 -13.51 6.42
C GLY A 60 4.93 -12.29 5.52
N VAL A 61 4.71 -12.47 4.21
CA VAL A 61 4.32 -11.39 3.30
C VAL A 61 2.80 -11.36 3.15
N ARG A 62 2.25 -10.15 3.23
CA ARG A 62 0.84 -9.86 2.99
C ARG A 62 0.73 -8.83 1.90
N PHE A 63 -0.40 -8.82 1.19
CA PHE A 63 -0.76 -7.73 0.31
C PHE A 63 -2.11 -7.14 0.70
N ALA A 64 -2.26 -5.84 0.56
CA ALA A 64 -3.54 -5.15 0.67
C ALA A 64 -3.74 -4.25 -0.55
N TRP A 65 -4.97 -4.18 -1.02
CA TRP A 65 -5.36 -3.22 -2.05
C TRP A 65 -5.41 -1.82 -1.47
N VAL A 66 -4.85 -0.87 -2.21
CA VAL A 66 -5.01 0.54 -1.91
C VAL A 66 -6.45 0.91 -2.28
N ALA A 67 -7.21 1.39 -1.29
CA ALA A 67 -8.62 1.72 -1.46
C ALA A 67 -8.82 2.82 -2.50
N ASP A 68 -9.97 2.80 -3.17
CA ASP A 68 -10.42 3.83 -4.13
C ASP A 68 -9.48 4.08 -5.33
N ILE A 69 -8.67 3.08 -5.69
CA ILE A 69 -7.84 3.11 -6.91
C ILE A 69 -8.34 2.05 -7.88
N ILE A 70 -9.03 2.52 -8.92
CA ILE A 70 -9.38 1.76 -10.12
C ILE A 70 -8.67 2.43 -11.29
N LEU A 71 -7.69 1.72 -11.86
CA LEU A 71 -6.95 2.13 -13.03
C LEU A 71 -7.68 1.63 -14.29
N PRO A 72 -7.65 2.42 -15.39
CA PRO A 72 -8.31 2.05 -16.63
C PRO A 72 -7.78 0.71 -17.15
N ASP A 73 -8.71 -0.04 -17.74
CA ASP A 73 -8.43 -1.33 -18.36
C ASP A 73 -7.50 -1.15 -19.58
N LYS A 74 -6.42 -1.94 -19.64
CA LYS A 74 -5.48 -2.00 -20.77
C LYS A 74 -5.64 -3.28 -21.60
N GLY A 75 -6.81 -3.93 -21.54
CA GLY A 75 -7.15 -5.17 -22.24
C GLY A 75 -7.22 -6.42 -21.35
N GLU A 76 -7.17 -6.28 -20.02
CA GLU A 76 -7.12 -7.37 -19.04
C GLU A 76 -8.09 -7.19 -17.86
N GLY A 77 -9.00 -6.23 -17.93
CA GLY A 77 -9.90 -5.83 -16.86
C GLY A 77 -9.38 -4.65 -16.03
N HIS A 78 -10.22 -4.19 -15.10
CA HIS A 78 -9.86 -3.14 -14.16
C HIS A 78 -8.62 -3.53 -13.34
N ARG A 79 -7.73 -2.57 -13.12
CA ARG A 79 -6.51 -2.75 -12.35
C ARG A 79 -6.54 -1.91 -11.08
N GLY A 80 -5.83 -2.35 -10.05
CA GLY A 80 -5.65 -1.60 -8.81
C GLY A 80 -4.18 -1.57 -8.41
N VAL A 81 -3.90 -0.94 -7.27
CA VAL A 81 -2.55 -0.94 -6.68
C VAL A 81 -2.58 -1.82 -5.45
N GLN A 82 -1.62 -2.75 -5.36
CA GLN A 82 -1.38 -3.55 -4.16
C GLN A 82 -0.12 -3.06 -3.44
N CYS A 83 -0.23 -2.87 -2.13
CA CYS A 83 0.94 -2.74 -1.26
C CYS A 83 1.28 -4.12 -0.71
N HIS A 84 2.50 -4.58 -0.93
CA HIS A 84 3.05 -5.77 -0.28
C HIS A 84 3.83 -5.35 0.95
N TYR A 85 3.57 -5.99 2.08
CA TYR A 85 4.16 -5.63 3.37
C TYR A 85 4.32 -6.84 4.27
N ARG A 86 5.19 -6.68 5.28
CA ARG A 86 5.34 -7.63 6.38
C ARG A 86 4.81 -7.01 7.66
N VAL A 87 4.38 -7.87 8.58
CA VAL A 87 4.00 -7.45 9.93
C VAL A 87 4.96 -8.10 10.91
N GLU A 88 5.89 -7.31 11.46
CA GLU A 88 6.90 -7.76 12.41
C GLU A 88 6.60 -7.13 13.77
N ARG A 89 6.22 -7.96 14.75
CA ARG A 89 5.65 -7.51 16.04
C ARG A 89 4.45 -6.59 15.79
N ASP A 90 4.60 -5.29 16.04
CA ASP A 90 3.61 -4.23 15.86
C ASP A 90 3.95 -3.26 14.72
N GLN A 91 4.96 -3.60 13.91
CA GLN A 91 5.43 -2.81 12.78
C GLN A 91 4.94 -3.36 11.45
N VAL A 92 4.54 -2.47 10.56
CA VAL A 92 4.19 -2.70 9.16
C VAL A 92 5.35 -2.23 8.30
N ILE A 93 5.99 -3.16 7.60
CA ILE A 93 7.18 -2.88 6.80
C ILE A 93 6.82 -3.04 5.33
N CYS A 94 6.73 -1.92 4.61
CA CYS A 94 6.46 -1.93 3.18
C CYS A 94 7.61 -2.65 2.43
N GLN A 95 7.25 -3.57 1.54
CA GLN A 95 8.20 -4.32 0.72
C GLN A 95 8.27 -3.74 -0.69
N PHE A 96 7.13 -3.54 -1.34
CA PHE A 96 6.99 -2.99 -2.69
C PHE A 96 5.51 -2.74 -3.03
N PHE A 97 5.26 -2.06 -4.15
CA PHE A 97 3.95 -1.87 -4.75
C PHE A 97 3.88 -2.53 -6.11
N VAL A 98 2.70 -2.98 -6.52
CA VAL A 98 2.45 -3.47 -7.89
C VAL A 98 1.11 -2.98 -8.39
N ILE A 99 1.01 -2.83 -9.71
CA ILE A 99 -0.27 -2.73 -10.40
C ILE A 99 -0.72 -4.15 -10.75
N ALA A 100 -1.90 -4.55 -10.26
CA ALA A 100 -2.42 -5.89 -10.47
C ALA A 100 -3.88 -5.87 -10.96
N PRO A 101 -4.33 -6.87 -11.74
CA PRO A 101 -5.74 -7.03 -12.10
C PRO A 101 -6.62 -7.20 -10.85
N LEU A 102 -7.76 -6.51 -10.83
CA LEU A 102 -8.78 -6.70 -9.81
C LEU A 102 -9.58 -7.95 -10.14
N GLU A 103 -9.33 -9.06 -9.43
CA GLU A 103 -10.16 -10.28 -9.55
C GLU A 103 -11.62 -10.01 -9.12
N ARG A 104 -11.81 -9.04 -8.20
CA ARG A 104 -13.06 -8.35 -7.83
C ARG A 104 -12.70 -6.94 -7.36
N ALA A 105 -13.59 -5.97 -7.57
CA ALA A 105 -13.43 -4.64 -6.99
C ALA A 105 -13.26 -4.75 -5.46
N PRO A 106 -12.36 -3.96 -4.84
CA PRO A 106 -12.27 -3.94 -3.38
C PRO A 106 -13.62 -3.45 -2.82
N ASP A 107 -14.20 -4.22 -1.88
CA ASP A 107 -15.39 -3.84 -1.11
C ASP A 107 -15.17 -2.56 -0.30
#